data_AF-A0A6B3DSM3-F1
#
_entry.id   AF-A0A6B3DSM3-F1
#
_cell.length_a   1.000
_cell.length_b   1.000
_cell.length_c   1.000
_cell.angle_alpha   90.00
_cell.angle_beta   90.00
_cell.angle_gamma   90.00
#
_symmetry.space_group_name_H-M   'P 1'
#
loop_
_entity.id
_entity.type
_entity.pdbx_description
1 polymer ?
#
loop_
_entity_poly.entity_id
_entity_poly.type
_entity_poly.pdbx_seq_one_letter_code
_entity_poly.pdbx_strand_id
1 'polypeptide(L)'
;MRRWPDPAEPHPRGHEVAALDDGGYAHTVDTGAGRVTVQFTPEPDTAPHSLEHSDPPTPRWRAAVLTEGVRPDDPGPAALARALADALRNEGAAFSATEVATLWEAMPLLRRYATDDGALADWALIFRDHYVENSVGFLLAAERAGFSPRWIYALDKGDKTLRRNRVHGWFLSRGYRSATLDNSVVNGTATDDEVRRAREVGADVDAFVRAAHAEGRRVLMVDDGGIIALGSARDRLVTEQPDAALELTVSGLKRISAAADMRLPVLNMARSQVKTHLAYNEIADSCVRRLRAIVPGEKFVGRRVLSLGFGTLGARVARALRATGCRVTVVDTDTLALVRAAEEGFDTGRSAHEALRRTRPFLVIGTTGEDALTEADLALLPDGVLLAGFATRDFSLLSEGRVATKTSDLPGVGVRHTLPGGRSAVLLGDGRSLNLYTYEGIPNRGYDAYRAATLIAAKHLCRSAATLTPGIHLGVVDDVVRDAGLYDAYYDTYLADTAEPAETGAEDGGDAHE
;
A
#
# COMPACT_ATOMS: atom_id res chain seq x y z
N MET A 1 26.26 6.98 -8.81
CA MET A 1 25.75 5.69 -9.35
C MET A 1 24.66 5.85 -10.43
N ARG A 2 24.34 7.06 -10.92
CA ARG A 2 23.22 7.27 -11.87
C ARG A 2 23.44 6.75 -13.30
N ARG A 3 24.53 6.05 -13.58
CA ARG A 3 24.81 5.22 -14.77
C ARG A 3 25.93 4.26 -14.35
N TRP A 4 25.81 2.98 -14.70
CA TRP A 4 26.90 2.00 -14.64
C TRP A 4 28.15 2.67 -15.23
N PRO A 5 29.22 2.93 -14.46
CA PRO A 5 30.38 3.64 -15.00
C PRO A 5 31.04 2.76 -16.05
N ASP A 6 31.12 3.26 -17.28
CA ASP A 6 31.94 2.66 -18.33
C ASP A 6 33.41 2.74 -17.88
N PRO A 7 34.15 1.63 -17.80
CA PRO A 7 35.58 1.64 -17.48
C PRO A 7 36.42 2.56 -18.40
N ALA A 8 35.88 2.93 -19.57
CA ALA A 8 36.49 3.83 -20.53
C ALA A 8 36.25 5.33 -20.22
N GLU A 9 35.38 5.68 -19.28
CA GLU A 9 35.09 7.08 -18.92
C GLU A 9 36.00 7.60 -17.78
N PRO A 10 36.39 8.89 -17.79
CA PRO A 10 37.18 9.45 -16.70
C PRO A 10 36.40 9.51 -15.38
N HIS A 11 37.00 8.98 -14.31
CA HIS A 11 36.39 8.92 -12.98
C HIS A 11 36.93 9.98 -12.02
N PRO A 12 36.17 10.38 -10.97
CA PRO A 12 36.64 11.32 -9.96
C PRO A 12 37.92 10.81 -9.27
N ARG A 13 38.78 11.73 -8.78
CA ARG A 13 39.99 11.36 -8.03
C ARG A 13 39.63 10.50 -6.81
N GLY A 14 40.33 9.40 -6.60
CA GLY A 14 40.07 8.43 -5.52
C GLY A 14 39.13 7.29 -5.91
N HIS A 15 38.67 7.26 -7.17
CA HIS A 15 37.88 6.18 -7.75
C HIS A 15 38.72 5.40 -8.76
N GLU A 16 38.73 4.08 -8.66
CA GLU A 16 39.36 3.16 -9.60
C GLU A 16 38.28 2.24 -10.20
N VAL A 17 38.24 2.12 -11.53
CA VAL A 17 37.37 1.14 -12.22
C VAL A 17 38.25 0.17 -12.99
N ALA A 18 38.00 -1.13 -12.84
CA ALA A 18 38.72 -2.19 -13.51
C ALA A 18 37.75 -3.18 -14.16
N ALA A 19 38.03 -3.62 -15.38
CA ALA A 19 37.32 -4.74 -16.00
C ALA A 19 37.67 -6.05 -15.28
N LEU A 20 36.71 -6.97 -15.20
CA LEU A 20 36.89 -8.32 -14.66
C LEU A 20 36.88 -9.34 -15.81
N ASP A 21 37.55 -10.48 -15.60
CA ASP A 21 37.70 -11.53 -16.62
C ASP A 21 36.37 -12.18 -17.04
N ASP A 22 35.34 -12.07 -16.21
CA ASP A 22 33.99 -12.62 -16.44
C ASP A 22 33.06 -11.67 -17.22
N GLY A 23 33.62 -10.61 -17.81
CA GLY A 23 32.85 -9.56 -18.50
C GLY A 23 32.19 -8.57 -17.53
N GLY A 24 32.49 -8.69 -16.23
CA GLY A 24 32.12 -7.72 -15.21
C GLY A 24 33.08 -6.53 -15.10
N TYR A 25 32.86 -5.70 -14.09
CA TYR A 25 33.78 -4.64 -13.70
C TYR A 25 33.71 -4.41 -12.19
N ALA A 26 34.79 -3.87 -11.63
CA ALA A 26 34.92 -3.51 -10.23
C ALA A 26 35.12 -2.00 -10.11
N HIS A 27 34.42 -1.36 -9.18
CA HIS A 27 34.59 0.04 -8.85
C HIS A 27 35.04 0.17 -7.40
N THR A 28 36.25 0.67 -7.19
CA THR A 28 36.89 0.82 -5.89
C THR A 28 36.98 2.29 -5.51
N VAL A 29 36.60 2.61 -4.28
CA VAL A 29 36.71 3.94 -3.70
C VAL A 29 37.55 3.87 -2.43
N ASP A 30 38.56 4.74 -2.33
CA ASP A 30 39.30 4.97 -1.08
C ASP A 30 38.56 5.98 -0.21
N THR A 31 38.19 5.56 0.99
CA THR A 31 37.41 6.37 1.94
C THR A 31 38.28 7.04 3.01
N GLY A 32 39.60 6.84 2.97
CA GLY A 32 40.54 7.27 4.00
C GLY A 32 40.57 6.37 5.24
N ALA A 33 39.49 5.64 5.54
CA ALA A 33 39.40 4.64 6.61
C ALA A 33 39.52 3.19 6.11
N GLY A 34 39.56 2.99 4.79
CA GLY A 34 39.60 1.70 4.12
C GLY A 34 39.15 1.82 2.66
N ARG A 35 39.25 0.72 1.91
CA ARG A 35 38.81 0.66 0.50
C ARG A 35 37.48 -0.08 0.43
N VAL A 36 36.57 0.44 -0.38
CA VAL A 36 35.30 -0.23 -0.70
C VAL A 36 35.23 -0.50 -2.19
N THR A 37 35.04 -1.77 -2.54
CA THR A 37 34.97 -2.24 -3.93
C THR A 37 33.58 -2.78 -4.20
N VAL A 38 32.93 -2.31 -5.26
CA VAL A 38 31.69 -2.90 -5.78
C VAL A 38 32.02 -3.63 -7.07
N GLN A 39 31.88 -4.95 -7.06
CA GLN A 39 32.04 -5.80 -8.25
C GLN A 39 30.68 -6.07 -8.87
N PHE A 40 30.55 -5.80 -10.15
CA PHE A 40 29.37 -6.12 -10.94
C PHE A 40 29.72 -7.21 -11.93
N THR A 41 29.06 -8.36 -11.81
CA THR A 41 29.29 -9.50 -12.71
C THR A 41 27.98 -9.86 -13.42
N PRO A 42 28.02 -10.17 -14.74
CA PRO A 42 26.84 -10.64 -15.45
C PRO A 42 26.37 -11.96 -14.85
N GLU A 43 25.09 -12.08 -14.51
CA GLU A 43 24.51 -13.38 -14.21
C GLU A 43 24.12 -14.07 -15.53
N PRO A 44 24.47 -15.35 -15.70
CA PRO A 44 24.09 -16.09 -16.89
C PRO A 44 22.57 -16.20 -16.98
N ASP A 45 22.05 -16.16 -18.21
CA ASP A 45 20.63 -16.37 -18.47
C ASP A 45 20.19 -17.70 -17.84
N THR A 46 19.16 -17.63 -17.00
CA THR A 46 18.53 -18.83 -16.44
C THR A 46 17.59 -19.40 -17.49
N ALA A 47 17.64 -20.72 -17.70
CA ALA A 47 16.74 -21.38 -18.64
C ALA A 47 15.28 -21.05 -18.26
N PRO A 48 14.40 -20.72 -19.23
CA PRO A 48 13.01 -20.43 -18.93
C PRO A 48 12.38 -21.68 -18.29
N HIS A 49 11.87 -21.53 -17.08
CA HIS A 49 10.94 -22.51 -16.53
C HIS A 49 9.70 -22.47 -17.41
N SER A 50 9.47 -23.53 -18.19
CA SER A 50 8.46 -23.62 -19.26
C SER A 50 7.00 -23.48 -18.83
N LEU A 51 6.74 -23.16 -17.57
CA LEU A 51 5.42 -23.03 -16.96
C LEU A 51 5.21 -21.70 -16.21
N GLU A 52 6.22 -20.82 -16.18
CA GLU A 52 6.11 -19.49 -15.56
C GLU A 52 6.22 -18.39 -16.62
N HIS A 53 5.58 -17.25 -16.37
CA HIS A 53 5.77 -16.05 -17.18
C HIS A 53 7.23 -15.60 -17.06
N SER A 54 8.03 -15.84 -18.10
CA SER A 54 9.37 -15.27 -18.19
C SER A 54 9.26 -13.87 -18.77
N ASP A 55 9.64 -12.86 -17.99
CA ASP A 55 10.01 -11.57 -18.58
C ASP A 55 11.08 -11.81 -19.67
N PRO A 56 11.15 -10.98 -20.73
CA PRO A 56 12.27 -11.04 -21.67
C PRO A 56 13.59 -11.02 -20.90
N PRO A 57 14.66 -11.67 -21.39
CA PRO A 57 15.95 -11.71 -20.69
C PRO A 57 16.49 -10.29 -20.50
N THR A 58 16.15 -9.67 -19.37
CA THR A 58 16.82 -8.49 -18.87
C THR A 58 18.17 -8.95 -18.32
N PRO A 59 19.29 -8.38 -18.78
CA PRO A 59 20.61 -8.71 -18.26
C PRO A 59 20.61 -8.63 -16.74
N ARG A 60 20.79 -9.77 -16.07
CA ARG A 60 20.89 -9.81 -14.62
C ARG A 60 22.33 -9.55 -14.24
N TRP A 61 22.52 -8.75 -13.21
CA TRP A 61 23.84 -8.42 -12.69
C TRP A 61 23.88 -8.76 -11.21
N ARG A 62 24.96 -9.40 -10.79
CA ARG A 62 25.28 -9.58 -9.39
C ARG A 62 26.20 -8.45 -8.96
N ALA A 63 25.81 -7.72 -7.92
CA ALA A 63 26.67 -6.75 -7.27
C ALA A 63 27.20 -7.32 -5.94
N ALA A 64 28.53 -7.40 -5.79
CA ALA A 64 29.19 -7.75 -4.54
C ALA A 64 29.89 -6.51 -3.97
N VAL A 65 29.57 -6.16 -2.72
CA VAL A 65 30.23 -5.05 -1.99
C VAL A 65 31.28 -5.63 -1.07
N LEU A 66 32.54 -5.31 -1.33
CA LEU A 66 33.72 -5.79 -0.62
C LEU A 66 34.35 -4.63 0.15
N THR A 67 34.87 -4.91 1.35
CA THR A 67 35.58 -3.93 2.18
C THR A 67 36.96 -4.45 2.54
N GLU A 68 37.98 -3.63 2.33
CA GLU A 68 39.36 -3.93 2.70
C GLU A 68 39.86 -2.95 3.79
N GLY A 69 40.73 -3.44 4.68
CA GLY A 69 41.34 -2.62 5.74
C GLY A 69 40.46 -2.40 6.97
N VAL A 70 39.39 -3.17 7.14
CA VAL A 70 38.48 -3.07 8.30
C VAL A 70 39.23 -3.45 9.58
N ARG A 71 39.40 -2.49 10.49
CA ARG A 71 39.82 -2.81 11.86
C ARG A 71 38.63 -3.47 12.58
N PRO A 72 38.83 -4.53 13.39
CA PRO A 72 37.76 -5.18 14.13
C PRO A 72 36.90 -4.21 14.97
N ASP A 73 37.49 -3.11 15.41
CA ASP A 73 36.89 -2.12 16.30
C ASP A 73 36.33 -0.88 15.57
N ASP A 74 36.43 -0.82 14.23
CA ASP A 74 35.90 0.28 13.42
C ASP A 74 34.68 -0.20 12.61
N PRO A 75 33.44 0.11 13.03
CA PRO A 75 32.25 -0.29 12.31
C PRO A 75 32.04 0.48 10.99
N GLY A 76 32.85 1.52 10.71
CA GLY A 76 32.70 2.43 9.57
C GLY A 76 32.63 1.72 8.21
N PRO A 77 33.61 0.89 7.83
CA PRO A 77 33.60 0.19 6.54
C PRO A 77 32.41 -0.78 6.39
N ALA A 78 32.05 -1.52 7.45
CA ALA A 78 30.91 -2.44 7.41
C ALA A 78 29.56 -1.72 7.33
N ALA A 79 29.42 -0.58 8.01
CA ALA A 79 28.24 0.28 7.92
C ALA A 79 28.12 0.89 6.51
N LEU A 80 29.24 1.35 5.94
CA LEU A 80 29.29 1.86 4.58
C LEU A 80 28.95 0.77 3.54
N ALA A 81 29.47 -0.44 3.70
CA ALA A 81 29.14 -1.56 2.82
C ALA A 81 27.64 -1.92 2.85
N ARG A 82 27.04 -1.94 4.04
CA ARG A 82 25.59 -2.13 4.18
C ARG A 82 24.81 -1.02 3.49
N ALA A 83 25.17 0.24 3.74
CA ALA A 83 24.54 1.39 3.12
C ALA A 83 24.65 1.37 1.58
N LEU A 84 25.80 0.98 1.04
CA LEU A 84 26.02 0.81 -0.41
C LEU A 84 25.19 -0.35 -0.96
N ALA A 85 25.16 -1.49 -0.28
CA ALA A 85 24.37 -2.64 -0.69
C ALA A 85 22.85 -2.33 -0.66
N ASP A 86 22.39 -1.57 0.33
CA ASP A 86 21.01 -1.09 0.40
C ASP A 86 20.72 -0.10 -0.74
N ALA A 87 21.62 0.85 -1.00
CA ALA A 87 21.48 1.81 -2.11
C ALA A 87 21.41 1.11 -3.47
N LEU A 88 22.29 0.13 -3.73
CA LEU A 88 22.27 -0.67 -4.96
C LEU A 88 21.01 -1.52 -5.08
N ARG A 89 20.55 -2.14 -3.99
CA ARG A 89 19.28 -2.88 -3.98
C ARG A 89 18.09 -1.98 -4.28
N ASN A 90 18.07 -0.78 -3.71
CA ASN A 90 17.00 0.19 -3.91
C ASN A 90 17.00 0.73 -5.35
N GLU A 91 18.17 1.10 -5.89
CA GLU A 91 18.31 1.55 -7.28
C GLU A 91 17.93 0.43 -8.26
N GLY A 92 18.42 -0.79 -8.05
CA GLY A 92 18.14 -1.94 -8.90
C GLY A 92 16.70 -2.45 -8.82
N ALA A 93 16.01 -2.21 -7.71
CA ALA A 93 14.59 -2.54 -7.55
C ALA A 93 13.66 -1.49 -8.17
N ALA A 94 14.10 -0.24 -8.33
CA ALA A 94 13.26 0.86 -8.76
C ALA A 94 12.55 0.58 -10.10
N PHE A 95 11.37 1.15 -10.28
CA PHE A 95 10.68 1.09 -11.56
C PHE A 95 11.46 1.87 -12.64
N SER A 96 11.57 1.28 -13.82
CA SER A 96 12.11 1.95 -15.00
C SER A 96 11.19 3.09 -15.46
N ALA A 97 11.73 4.02 -16.24
CA ALA A 97 10.94 5.11 -16.81
C ALA A 97 9.75 4.59 -17.66
N THR A 98 9.94 3.49 -18.39
CA THR A 98 8.89 2.86 -19.21
C THR A 98 7.79 2.28 -18.34
N GLU A 99 8.13 1.57 -17.26
CA GLU A 99 7.12 1.04 -16.32
C GLU A 99 6.32 2.19 -15.69
N VAL A 100 6.99 3.25 -15.26
CA VAL A 100 6.33 4.44 -14.69
C VAL A 100 5.43 5.12 -15.71
N ALA A 101 5.83 5.20 -16.98
CA ALA A 101 4.98 5.73 -18.04
C ALA A 101 3.71 4.88 -18.21
N THR A 102 3.83 3.55 -18.21
CA THR A 102 2.66 2.64 -18.28
C THR A 102 1.74 2.79 -17.07
N LEU A 103 2.33 2.88 -15.86
CA LEU A 103 1.57 3.15 -14.63
C LEU A 103 0.81 4.46 -14.71
N TRP A 104 1.45 5.50 -15.24
CA TRP A 104 0.85 6.81 -15.46
C TRP A 104 -0.31 6.74 -16.44
N GLU A 105 -0.13 6.11 -17.61
CA GLU A 105 -1.19 5.91 -18.61
C GLU A 105 -2.38 5.09 -18.06
N ALA A 106 -2.14 4.21 -17.09
CA ALA A 106 -3.19 3.44 -16.41
C ALA A 106 -4.01 4.26 -15.39
N MET A 107 -3.73 5.56 -15.21
CA MET A 107 -4.43 6.45 -14.27
C MET A 107 -4.90 7.76 -14.93
N PRO A 108 -5.74 7.69 -15.99
CA PRO A 108 -6.16 8.86 -16.78
C PRO A 108 -6.87 9.97 -15.99
N LEU A 109 -7.65 9.65 -14.97
CA LEU A 109 -8.31 10.66 -14.13
C LEU A 109 -7.27 11.38 -13.27
N LEU A 110 -6.42 10.66 -12.54
CA LEU A 110 -5.37 11.27 -11.75
C LEU A 110 -4.49 12.17 -12.61
N ARG A 111 -4.15 11.72 -13.82
CA ARG A 111 -3.43 12.52 -14.82
C ARG A 111 -4.11 13.83 -15.15
N ARG A 112 -5.41 13.78 -15.45
CA ARG A 112 -6.23 14.96 -15.77
C ARG A 112 -6.16 16.01 -14.67
N TYR A 113 -6.11 15.58 -13.41
CA TYR A 113 -6.06 16.48 -12.25
C TYR A 113 -4.65 16.79 -11.74
N ALA A 114 -3.61 16.20 -12.33
CA ALA A 114 -2.20 16.42 -11.98
C ALA A 114 -1.60 17.66 -12.66
N THR A 115 -2.40 18.72 -12.82
CA THR A 115 -1.94 20.01 -13.34
C THR A 115 -1.20 20.78 -12.26
N ASP A 116 -0.23 21.60 -12.66
CA ASP A 116 0.49 22.49 -11.74
C ASP A 116 -0.50 23.40 -10.98
N ASP A 117 -0.21 23.61 -9.71
CA ASP A 117 -0.99 24.40 -8.77
C ASP A 117 -0.02 25.11 -7.83
N GLY A 118 0.22 26.40 -8.09
CA GLY A 118 1.18 27.21 -7.33
C GLY A 118 0.94 27.23 -5.82
N ALA A 119 -0.27 26.90 -5.36
CA ALA A 119 -0.56 26.75 -3.94
C ALA A 119 0.19 25.61 -3.26
N LEU A 120 0.73 24.64 -4.00
CA LEU A 120 1.51 23.51 -3.48
C LEU A 120 3.02 23.82 -3.38
N ALA A 121 3.50 24.87 -4.06
CA ALA A 121 4.92 25.19 -4.13
C ALA A 121 5.54 25.52 -2.77
N ASP A 122 4.74 26.04 -1.83
CA ASP A 122 5.13 26.38 -0.45
C ASP A 122 4.79 25.29 0.57
N TRP A 123 4.43 24.09 0.10
CA TRP A 123 4.12 22.95 0.95
C TRP A 123 5.18 21.84 0.84
N ALA A 124 5.31 21.10 1.93
CA ALA A 124 5.90 19.77 1.99
C ALA A 124 4.77 18.74 2.15
N LEU A 125 5.00 17.53 1.65
CA LEU A 125 4.05 16.42 1.70
C LEU A 125 4.64 15.28 2.50
N ILE A 126 3.91 14.83 3.51
CA ILE A 126 4.10 13.50 4.10
C ILE A 126 2.96 12.62 3.61
N PHE A 127 3.28 11.54 2.93
CA PHE A 127 2.33 10.58 2.39
C PHE A 127 2.54 9.22 3.05
N ARG A 128 1.61 8.83 3.92
CA ARG A 128 1.63 7.54 4.61
C ARG A 128 0.54 6.63 4.08
N ASP A 129 0.93 5.55 3.44
CA ASP A 129 0.01 4.60 2.82
C ASP A 129 0.70 3.24 2.56
N HIS A 130 -0.04 2.29 2.03
CA HIS A 130 0.50 1.05 1.49
C HIS A 130 1.40 1.33 0.29
N TYR A 131 2.57 0.68 0.24
CA TYR A 131 3.45 0.78 -0.93
C TYR A 131 2.98 -0.13 -2.04
N VAL A 132 2.19 0.44 -2.95
CA VAL A 132 1.65 -0.19 -4.16
C VAL A 132 1.88 0.73 -5.36
N GLU A 133 1.67 0.22 -6.56
CA GLU A 133 1.84 0.95 -7.83
C GLU A 133 1.03 2.24 -7.91
N ASN A 134 -0.21 2.25 -7.42
CA ASN A 134 -1.01 3.48 -7.41
C ASN A 134 -0.45 4.55 -6.45
N SER A 135 0.45 4.20 -5.53
CA SER A 135 1.21 5.14 -4.70
C SER A 135 2.32 5.82 -5.49
N VAL A 136 2.95 5.10 -6.44
CA VAL A 136 3.88 5.68 -7.44
C VAL A 136 3.13 6.70 -8.31
N GLY A 137 1.96 6.31 -8.83
CA GLY A 137 1.11 7.22 -9.61
C GLY A 137 0.70 8.47 -8.82
N PHE A 138 0.27 8.31 -7.56
CA PHE A 138 -0.13 9.44 -6.72
C PHE A 138 1.00 10.42 -6.43
N LEU A 139 2.18 9.94 -6.01
CA LEU A 139 3.29 10.86 -5.72
C LEU A 139 3.88 11.49 -6.98
N LEU A 140 3.83 10.81 -8.13
CA LEU A 140 4.15 11.43 -9.42
C LEU A 140 3.17 12.56 -9.75
N ALA A 141 1.88 12.36 -9.48
CA ALA A 141 0.87 13.39 -9.67
C ALA A 141 1.04 14.57 -8.70
N ALA A 142 1.38 14.31 -7.45
CA ALA A 142 1.68 15.33 -6.44
C ALA A 142 2.89 16.18 -6.85
N GLU A 143 3.96 15.56 -7.34
CA GLU A 143 5.14 16.27 -7.87
C GLU A 143 4.75 17.16 -9.06
N ARG A 144 4.01 16.62 -10.04
CA ARG A 144 3.54 17.40 -11.21
C ARG A 144 2.58 18.52 -10.84
N ALA A 145 1.86 18.36 -9.73
CA ALA A 145 0.96 19.37 -9.21
C ALA A 145 1.67 20.52 -8.47
N GLY A 146 2.96 20.37 -8.13
CA GLY A 146 3.77 21.46 -7.57
C GLY A 146 4.54 21.11 -6.30
N PHE A 147 4.40 19.89 -5.74
CA PHE A 147 5.24 19.48 -4.62
C PHE A 147 6.69 19.24 -5.09
N SER A 148 7.64 19.92 -4.45
CA SER A 148 9.05 19.71 -4.73
C SER A 148 9.51 18.32 -4.24
N PRO A 149 10.23 17.50 -5.06
CA PRO A 149 10.69 16.16 -4.66
C PRO A 149 11.42 16.10 -3.32
N ARG A 150 12.28 17.09 -3.02
CA ARG A 150 13.02 17.17 -1.74
C ARG A 150 12.12 17.32 -0.50
N TRP A 151 10.87 17.74 -0.72
CA TRP A 151 9.85 17.99 0.29
C TRP A 151 8.71 16.97 0.20
N ILE A 152 9.00 15.76 -0.28
CA ILE A 152 8.09 14.62 -0.22
C ILE A 152 8.70 13.55 0.69
N TYR A 153 7.94 13.11 1.68
CA TYR A 153 8.26 11.99 2.55
C TYR A 153 7.18 10.91 2.42
N ALA A 154 7.51 9.79 1.78
CA ALA A 154 6.68 8.60 1.73
C ALA A 154 6.92 7.69 2.95
N LEU A 155 5.86 7.21 3.59
CA LEU A 155 5.91 6.29 4.73
C LEU A 155 5.09 5.04 4.44
N ASP A 156 5.74 3.88 4.36
CA ASP A 156 5.08 2.59 4.26
C ASP A 156 4.51 2.20 5.63
N LYS A 157 3.26 1.77 5.66
CA LYS A 157 2.59 1.27 6.88
C LYS A 157 2.82 -0.22 7.18
N GLY A 158 3.69 -0.88 6.40
CA GLY A 158 4.30 -2.17 6.72
C GLY A 158 3.57 -3.39 6.19
N ASP A 159 2.58 -3.22 5.31
CA ASP A 159 1.93 -4.35 4.64
C ASP A 159 2.91 -5.05 3.67
N LYS A 160 2.84 -6.37 3.58
CA LYS A 160 3.73 -7.17 2.73
C LYS A 160 3.28 -7.18 1.26
N THR A 161 3.08 -6.00 0.65
CA THR A 161 2.64 -5.88 -0.74
C THR A 161 3.70 -6.41 -1.73
N LEU A 162 3.24 -6.82 -2.91
CA LEU A 162 4.05 -7.55 -3.89
C LEU A 162 5.33 -6.78 -4.29
N ARG A 163 5.21 -5.48 -4.56
CA ARG A 163 6.27 -4.65 -5.15
C ARG A 163 6.79 -3.57 -4.20
N ARG A 164 6.58 -3.68 -2.88
CA ARG A 164 6.95 -2.62 -1.92
C ARG A 164 8.40 -2.15 -2.03
N ASN A 165 9.35 -3.06 -2.27
CA ASN A 165 10.76 -2.71 -2.39
C ASN A 165 11.02 -1.88 -3.66
N ARG A 166 10.30 -2.16 -4.75
CA ARG A 166 10.39 -1.40 -6.01
C ARG A 166 9.79 0.00 -5.86
N VAL A 167 8.65 0.09 -5.18
CA VAL A 167 7.99 1.37 -4.82
C VAL A 167 8.93 2.22 -3.96
N HIS A 168 9.49 1.63 -2.89
CA HIS A 168 10.47 2.30 -2.03
C HIS A 168 11.70 2.78 -2.80
N GLY A 169 12.33 1.88 -3.58
CA GLY A 169 13.49 2.21 -4.40
C GLY A 169 13.21 3.33 -5.41
N TRP A 170 12.02 3.32 -6.02
CA TRP A 170 11.60 4.38 -6.93
C TRP A 170 11.38 5.73 -6.23
N PHE A 171 10.78 5.76 -5.03
CA PHE A 171 10.67 7.00 -4.26
C PHE A 171 12.05 7.60 -3.94
N LEU A 172 13.00 6.76 -3.53
CA LEU A 172 14.37 7.20 -3.27
C LEU A 172 15.06 7.72 -4.54
N SER A 173 14.90 7.04 -5.69
CA SER A 173 15.55 7.44 -6.94
C SER A 173 15.03 8.78 -7.47
N ARG A 174 13.77 9.14 -7.15
CA ARG A 174 13.17 10.44 -7.44
C ARG A 174 13.61 11.56 -6.49
N GLY A 175 14.30 11.22 -5.41
CA GLY A 175 14.78 12.17 -4.40
C GLY A 175 13.80 12.45 -3.27
N TYR A 176 12.78 11.61 -3.10
CA TYR A 176 11.89 11.65 -1.95
C TYR A 176 12.58 11.02 -0.74
N ARG A 177 12.13 11.37 0.47
CA ARG A 177 12.40 10.52 1.65
C ARG A 177 11.44 9.35 1.64
N SER A 178 11.92 8.17 2.05
CA SER A 178 11.09 6.98 2.10
C SER A 178 11.51 6.09 3.28
N ALA A 179 10.56 5.68 4.11
CA ALA A 179 10.81 4.78 5.23
C ALA A 179 9.58 3.91 5.54
N THR A 180 9.72 2.95 6.45
CA THR A 180 8.60 2.13 6.94
C THR A 180 8.29 2.51 8.39
N LEU A 181 7.03 2.85 8.65
CA LEU A 181 6.48 3.09 9.97
C LEU A 181 5.28 2.15 10.18
N ASP A 182 5.60 0.91 10.57
CA ASP A 182 4.67 -0.20 10.61
C ASP A 182 3.55 0.01 11.65
N ASN A 183 2.33 -0.33 11.26
CA ASN A 183 1.19 -0.41 12.14
C ASN A 183 1.39 -1.34 13.35
N SER A 184 2.29 -2.34 13.29
CA SER A 184 2.58 -3.21 14.43
C SER A 184 3.00 -2.42 15.67
N VAL A 185 3.77 -1.34 15.49
CA VAL A 185 4.21 -0.48 16.60
C VAL A 185 3.03 0.32 17.14
N VAL A 186 2.19 0.85 16.23
CA VAL A 186 0.97 1.59 16.58
C VAL A 186 -0.03 0.72 17.34
N ASN A 187 -0.09 -0.57 16.99
CA ASN A 187 -1.01 -1.53 17.58
C ASN A 187 -0.43 -2.24 18.83
N GLY A 188 0.82 -1.97 19.21
CA GLY A 188 1.47 -2.59 20.37
C GLY A 188 1.85 -4.07 20.18
N THR A 189 1.95 -4.54 18.93
CA THR A 189 2.30 -5.93 18.57
C THR A 189 3.71 -6.05 17.99
N ALA A 190 4.48 -4.96 18.00
CA ALA A 190 5.84 -4.91 17.49
C ALA A 190 6.86 -5.50 18.48
N THR A 191 7.93 -6.06 17.93
CA THR A 191 9.16 -6.43 18.65
C THR A 191 9.94 -5.19 19.10
N ASP A 192 10.83 -5.35 20.08
CA ASP A 192 11.68 -4.25 20.58
C ASP A 192 12.52 -3.60 19.47
N ASP A 193 12.99 -4.39 18.50
CA ASP A 193 13.72 -3.89 17.34
C ASP A 193 12.85 -3.08 16.38
N GLU A 194 11.60 -3.51 16.16
CA GLU A 194 10.64 -2.75 15.36
C GLU A 194 10.26 -1.43 16.05
N VAL A 195 10.10 -1.43 17.38
CA VAL A 195 9.87 -0.20 18.16
C VAL A 195 11.06 0.75 18.04
N ARG A 196 12.30 0.25 18.14
CA ARG A 196 13.51 1.05 17.99
C ARG A 196 13.59 1.71 16.61
N ARG A 197 13.38 0.94 15.55
CA ARG A 197 13.36 1.45 14.15
C ARG A 197 12.26 2.48 13.95
N ALA A 198 11.07 2.25 14.50
CA ALA A 198 9.97 3.20 14.39
C ALA A 198 10.27 4.54 15.11
N ARG A 199 11.02 4.51 16.24
CA ARG A 199 11.48 5.74 16.90
C ARG A 199 12.50 6.51 16.05
N GLU A 200 13.41 5.81 15.38
CA GLU A 200 14.37 6.43 14.46
C GLU A 200 13.66 7.08 13.26
N VAL A 201 12.70 6.37 12.66
CA VAL A 201 11.87 6.90 11.57
C VAL A 201 11.04 8.09 12.06
N GLY A 202 10.45 8.00 13.25
CA GLY A 202 9.70 9.09 13.85
C GLY A 202 10.54 10.35 14.09
N ALA A 203 11.78 10.18 14.56
CA ALA A 203 12.72 11.29 14.70
C ALA A 203 13.12 11.91 13.35
N ASP A 204 13.22 11.12 12.28
CA ASP A 204 13.48 11.64 10.93
C ASP A 204 12.27 12.40 10.36
N VAL A 205 11.04 11.91 10.62
CA VAL A 205 9.80 12.64 10.30
C VAL A 205 9.76 13.99 11.02
N ASP A 206 10.07 14.02 12.30
CA ASP A 206 10.15 15.26 13.08
C ASP A 206 11.22 16.22 12.51
N ALA A 207 12.38 15.69 12.14
CA ALA A 207 13.44 16.48 11.51
C ALA A 207 13.01 17.05 10.15
N PHE A 208 12.27 16.27 9.36
CA PHE A 208 11.70 16.70 8.09
C PHE A 208 10.69 17.85 8.28
N VAL A 209 9.77 17.72 9.23
CA VAL A 209 8.78 18.77 9.55
C VAL A 209 9.48 20.06 9.97
N ARG A 210 10.41 19.99 10.93
CA ARG A 210 11.18 21.16 11.37
C ARG A 210 11.96 21.82 10.24
N ALA A 211 12.58 21.03 9.36
CA ALA A 211 13.32 21.55 8.21
C ALA A 211 12.39 22.26 7.20
N ALA A 212 11.20 21.72 6.96
CA ALA A 212 10.20 22.35 6.11
C ALA A 212 9.77 23.71 6.69
N HIS A 213 9.41 23.75 7.98
CA HIS A 213 9.03 24.99 8.66
C HIS A 213 10.17 26.02 8.68
N ALA A 214 11.42 25.59 8.85
CA ALA A 214 12.58 26.48 8.81
C ALA A 214 12.81 27.14 7.43
N GLU A 215 12.41 26.47 6.34
CA GLU A 215 12.40 27.05 4.99
C GLU A 215 11.08 27.80 4.66
N GLY A 216 10.23 28.05 5.65
CA GLY A 216 8.97 28.77 5.48
C GLY A 216 7.87 27.95 4.79
N ARG A 217 8.00 26.62 4.76
CA ARG A 217 7.03 25.71 4.12
C ARG A 217 6.06 25.16 5.14
N ARG A 218 4.80 24.97 4.71
CA ARG A 218 3.78 24.26 5.49
C ARG A 218 3.84 22.76 5.19
N VAL A 219 3.37 21.90 6.08
CA VAL A 219 3.38 20.44 5.91
C VAL A 219 1.96 19.90 5.78
N LEU A 220 1.67 19.26 4.65
CA LEU A 220 0.45 18.49 4.42
C LEU A 220 0.72 17.02 4.75
N MET A 221 -0.15 16.41 5.54
CA MET A 221 -0.14 14.97 5.78
C MET A 221 -1.30 14.29 5.05
N VAL A 222 -1.00 13.31 4.20
CA VAL A 222 -1.99 12.37 3.65
C VAL A 222 -1.79 11.04 4.36
N ASP A 223 -2.73 10.64 5.21
CA ASP A 223 -2.54 9.58 6.20
C ASP A 223 -3.55 8.44 6.06
N ASP A 224 -3.04 7.22 5.87
CA ASP A 224 -3.77 5.97 6.05
C ASP A 224 -3.51 5.37 7.44
N GLY A 225 -4.28 5.80 8.44
CA GLY A 225 -4.31 5.15 9.75
C GLY A 225 -4.24 6.07 10.97
N GLY A 226 -4.24 7.40 10.81
CA GLY A 226 -4.31 8.36 11.90
C GLY A 226 -3.08 8.42 12.79
N ILE A 227 -1.87 8.30 12.20
CA ILE A 227 -0.61 8.45 12.93
C ILE A 227 -0.41 9.87 13.48
N ILE A 228 -1.09 10.86 12.90
CA ILE A 228 -1.16 12.24 13.42
C ILE A 228 -1.64 12.26 14.88
N ALA A 229 -2.51 11.33 15.26
CA ALA A 229 -3.02 11.20 16.62
C ALA A 229 -1.95 10.68 17.61
N LEU A 230 -0.90 10.01 17.15
CA LEU A 230 0.17 9.47 18.00
C LEU A 230 1.06 10.57 18.59
N GLY A 231 1.11 11.73 17.95
CA GLY A 231 1.69 12.95 18.52
C GLY A 231 0.91 13.52 19.70
N SER A 232 -0.08 12.82 20.26
CA SER A 232 -0.81 13.20 21.48
C SER A 232 -0.61 12.24 22.67
N ALA A 233 -0.12 11.00 22.47
CA ALA A 233 0.01 9.97 23.51
C ALA A 233 1.30 10.07 24.37
N ARG A 234 1.42 9.29 25.46
CA ARG A 234 2.59 9.28 26.38
C ARG A 234 3.87 8.68 25.79
N ASP A 235 3.78 7.89 24.71
CA ASP A 235 4.91 7.29 23.97
C ASP A 235 4.91 7.76 22.49
N ARG A 236 5.16 9.04 22.26
CA ARG A 236 5.06 9.64 20.90
C ARG A 236 6.18 9.14 20.00
N LEU A 237 5.81 8.51 18.89
CA LEU A 237 6.74 8.19 17.80
C LEU A 237 7.11 9.44 16.99
N VAL A 238 6.14 10.32 16.75
CA VAL A 238 6.29 11.59 16.02
C VAL A 238 5.78 12.68 16.95
N THR A 239 6.55 13.75 17.13
CA THR A 239 6.25 14.84 18.07
C THR A 239 5.84 16.14 17.38
N GLU A 240 6.37 16.39 16.19
CA GLU A 240 6.02 17.54 15.37
C GLU A 240 4.66 17.33 14.70
N GLN A 241 3.90 18.40 14.53
CA GLN A 241 2.59 18.33 13.88
C GLN A 241 2.64 18.88 12.45
N PRO A 242 1.95 18.25 11.50
CA PRO A 242 1.68 18.87 10.21
C PRO A 242 0.71 20.04 10.35
N ASP A 243 0.67 20.91 9.34
CA ASP A 243 -0.21 22.08 9.30
C ASP A 243 -1.65 21.75 8.88
N ALA A 244 -1.83 20.66 8.14
CA ALA A 244 -3.14 20.18 7.69
C ALA A 244 -3.06 18.70 7.31
N ALA A 245 -4.21 18.01 7.30
CA ALA A 245 -4.22 16.60 6.94
C ALA A 245 -5.45 16.10 6.16
N LEU A 246 -5.25 15.01 5.45
CA LEU A 246 -6.26 14.18 4.80
C LEU A 246 -6.21 12.78 5.42
N GLU A 247 -7.26 12.37 6.13
CA GLU A 247 -7.34 11.00 6.68
C GLU A 247 -8.11 10.07 5.75
N LEU A 248 -7.46 8.98 5.35
CA LEU A 248 -7.93 8.03 4.35
C LEU A 248 -8.76 6.87 4.92
N THR A 249 -8.74 6.65 6.24
CA THR A 249 -9.42 5.49 6.88
C THR A 249 -10.33 5.85 8.05
N VAL A 250 -11.38 5.04 8.23
CA VAL A 250 -12.30 5.18 9.37
C VAL A 250 -11.58 4.92 10.69
N SER A 251 -10.64 3.97 10.72
CA SER A 251 -9.86 3.67 11.93
C SER A 251 -8.95 4.84 12.31
N GLY A 252 -8.33 5.52 11.34
CA GLY A 252 -7.56 6.72 11.60
C GLY A 252 -8.43 7.87 12.12
N LEU A 253 -9.63 8.08 11.56
CA LEU A 253 -10.57 9.06 12.11
C LEU A 253 -10.97 8.77 13.56
N LYS A 254 -11.18 7.49 13.93
CA LYS A 254 -11.46 7.09 15.31
C LYS A 254 -10.28 7.46 16.24
N ARG A 255 -9.04 7.20 15.82
CA ARG A 255 -7.83 7.56 16.58
C ARG A 255 -7.70 9.08 16.74
N ILE A 256 -7.88 9.82 15.64
CA ILE A 256 -7.87 11.29 15.60
C ILE A 256 -8.95 11.87 16.51
N SER A 257 -10.17 11.31 16.51
CA SER A 257 -11.27 11.76 17.38
C SER A 257 -11.04 11.47 18.86
N ALA A 258 -10.27 10.42 19.17
CA ALA A 258 -9.91 10.06 20.54
C ALA A 258 -8.76 10.91 21.10
N ALA A 259 -8.01 11.61 20.23
CA ALA A 259 -6.97 12.53 20.66
C ALA A 259 -7.58 13.82 21.21
N ALA A 260 -7.21 14.20 22.44
CA ALA A 260 -7.88 15.29 23.17
C ALA A 260 -7.57 16.71 22.64
N ASP A 261 -6.54 16.90 21.82
CA ASP A 261 -6.01 18.22 21.43
C ASP A 261 -5.70 18.33 19.92
N MET A 262 -6.70 18.18 19.04
CA MET A 262 -6.50 18.37 17.60
C MET A 262 -6.30 19.85 17.25
N ARG A 263 -5.12 20.20 16.73
CA ARG A 263 -4.73 21.60 16.44
C ARG A 263 -4.64 21.95 14.96
N LEU A 264 -4.96 21.01 14.08
CA LEU A 264 -4.95 21.18 12.64
C LEU A 264 -6.30 20.81 12.01
N PRO A 265 -6.64 21.36 10.83
CA PRO A 265 -7.78 20.92 10.05
C PRO A 265 -7.49 19.56 9.41
N VAL A 266 -8.43 18.62 9.56
CA VAL A 266 -8.37 17.28 8.96
C VAL A 266 -9.55 17.11 8.02
N LEU A 267 -9.30 16.92 6.73
CA LEU A 267 -10.35 16.56 5.77
C LEU A 267 -10.60 15.05 5.79
N ASN A 268 -11.87 14.68 5.85
CA ASN A 268 -12.33 13.30 5.87
C ASN A 268 -12.40 12.71 4.45
N MET A 269 -11.36 12.02 4.02
CA MET A 269 -11.39 11.23 2.79
C MET A 269 -12.05 9.86 3.02
N ALA A 270 -11.92 9.30 4.23
CA ALA A 270 -12.36 7.96 4.59
C ALA A 270 -13.85 7.67 4.38
N ARG A 271 -14.72 8.66 4.57
CA ARG A 271 -16.18 8.53 4.39
C ARG A 271 -16.73 9.33 3.21
N SER A 272 -15.85 9.83 2.34
CA SER A 272 -16.26 10.51 1.12
C SER A 272 -17.11 9.62 0.22
N GLN A 273 -17.93 10.24 -0.63
CA GLN A 273 -18.73 9.56 -1.65
C GLN A 273 -17.85 8.77 -2.62
N VAL A 274 -16.72 9.34 -3.05
CA VAL A 274 -15.76 8.64 -3.93
C VAL A 274 -15.17 7.38 -3.27
N LYS A 275 -14.83 7.40 -1.97
CA LYS A 275 -14.41 6.19 -1.26
C LYS A 275 -15.54 5.17 -1.18
N THR A 276 -16.71 5.61 -0.73
CA THR A 276 -17.84 4.75 -0.37
C THR A 276 -18.50 4.08 -1.57
N HIS A 277 -18.66 4.83 -2.66
CA HIS A 277 -19.41 4.39 -3.84
C HIS A 277 -18.53 3.84 -4.96
N LEU A 278 -17.29 4.32 -5.10
CA LEU A 278 -16.37 3.85 -6.13
C LEU A 278 -15.30 2.93 -5.53
N ALA A 279 -14.45 3.46 -4.64
CA ALA A 279 -13.26 2.74 -4.19
C ALA A 279 -13.57 1.42 -3.44
N TYR A 280 -14.61 1.36 -2.62
CA TYR A 280 -14.95 0.14 -1.87
C TYR A 280 -15.40 -1.04 -2.75
N ASN A 281 -15.91 -0.79 -3.96
CA ASN A 281 -16.20 -1.87 -4.91
C ASN A 281 -14.89 -2.53 -5.36
N GLU A 282 -13.90 -1.72 -5.70
CA GLU A 282 -12.57 -2.14 -6.15
C GLU A 282 -11.74 -2.77 -5.01
N ILE A 283 -11.90 -2.27 -3.77
CA ILE A 283 -11.33 -2.91 -2.58
C ILE A 283 -11.93 -4.32 -2.43
N ALA A 284 -13.26 -4.45 -2.46
CA ALA A 284 -13.92 -5.75 -2.30
C ALA A 284 -13.57 -6.74 -3.41
N ASP A 285 -13.47 -6.27 -4.66
CA ASP A 285 -12.96 -7.09 -5.76
C ASP A 285 -11.53 -7.58 -5.47
N SER A 286 -10.63 -6.67 -5.07
CA SER A 286 -9.24 -7.04 -4.75
C SER A 286 -9.15 -8.09 -3.64
N CYS A 287 -10.03 -8.03 -2.62
CA CYS A 287 -10.14 -9.02 -1.56
C CYS A 287 -10.49 -10.40 -2.12
N VAL A 288 -11.52 -10.49 -2.97
CA VAL A 288 -12.00 -11.76 -3.54
C VAL A 288 -10.99 -12.32 -4.54
N ARG A 289 -10.42 -11.47 -5.40
CA ARG A 289 -9.38 -11.87 -6.36
C ARG A 289 -8.14 -12.41 -5.66
N ARG A 290 -7.67 -11.73 -4.61
CA ARG A 290 -6.51 -12.23 -3.83
C ARG A 290 -6.85 -13.52 -3.09
N LEU A 291 -8.01 -13.60 -2.46
CA LEU A 291 -8.47 -14.83 -1.81
C LEU A 291 -8.47 -16.02 -2.78
N ARG A 292 -8.95 -15.86 -4.02
CA ARG A 292 -8.90 -16.94 -5.01
C ARG A 292 -7.49 -17.25 -5.49
N ALA A 293 -6.64 -16.23 -5.64
CA ALA A 293 -5.27 -16.39 -6.10
C ALA A 293 -4.36 -17.08 -5.05
N ILE A 294 -4.60 -16.90 -3.76
CA ILE A 294 -3.76 -17.49 -2.70
C ILE A 294 -4.11 -18.95 -2.42
N VAL A 295 -5.32 -19.40 -2.78
CA VAL A 295 -5.76 -20.80 -2.67
C VAL A 295 -6.33 -21.33 -3.99
N PRO A 296 -5.51 -21.40 -5.07
CA PRO A 296 -5.99 -21.74 -6.40
C PRO A 296 -6.54 -23.17 -6.53
N GLY A 297 -6.11 -24.08 -5.64
CA GLY A 297 -6.58 -25.48 -5.61
C GLY A 297 -7.89 -25.70 -4.85
N GLU A 298 -8.44 -24.67 -4.21
CA GLU A 298 -9.66 -24.82 -3.40
C GLU A 298 -10.94 -24.72 -4.24
N LYS A 299 -11.89 -25.62 -3.97
CA LYS A 299 -13.24 -25.51 -4.52
C LYS A 299 -14.03 -24.47 -3.73
N PHE A 300 -14.69 -23.52 -4.39
CA PHE A 300 -15.55 -22.51 -3.74
C PHE A 300 -17.05 -22.79 -3.94
N VAL A 301 -17.44 -23.11 -5.18
CA VAL A 301 -18.84 -23.30 -5.58
C VAL A 301 -19.55 -24.32 -4.67
N GLY A 302 -20.72 -23.96 -4.15
CA GLY A 302 -21.57 -24.80 -3.29
C GLY A 302 -21.06 -25.02 -1.86
N ARG A 303 -19.86 -24.56 -1.52
CA ARG A 303 -19.31 -24.70 -0.15
C ARG A 303 -19.75 -23.56 0.75
N ARG A 304 -19.70 -23.80 2.06
CA ARG A 304 -20.15 -22.88 3.10
C ARG A 304 -19.06 -21.90 3.51
N VAL A 305 -19.40 -20.61 3.53
CA VAL A 305 -18.53 -19.53 4.01
C VAL A 305 -19.21 -18.84 5.18
N LEU A 306 -18.46 -18.55 6.23
CA LEU A 306 -18.92 -17.69 7.33
C LEU A 306 -18.34 -16.28 7.13
N SER A 307 -19.20 -15.26 7.02
CA SER A 307 -18.78 -13.87 6.89
C SER A 307 -19.03 -13.14 8.20
N LEU A 308 -17.95 -12.68 8.84
CA LEU A 308 -17.98 -11.92 10.08
C LEU A 308 -17.88 -10.43 9.74
N GLY A 309 -18.99 -9.72 9.93
CA GLY A 309 -19.19 -8.34 9.50
C GLY A 309 -19.95 -8.23 8.17
N PHE A 310 -20.94 -7.35 8.14
CA PHE A 310 -21.78 -6.99 6.99
C PHE A 310 -21.89 -5.47 6.84
N GLY A 311 -20.80 -4.77 7.13
CA GLY A 311 -20.61 -3.35 6.85
C GLY A 311 -20.26 -3.09 5.37
N THR A 312 -19.66 -1.92 5.09
CA THR A 312 -19.35 -1.47 3.72
C THR A 312 -18.53 -2.48 2.92
N LEU A 313 -17.47 -3.04 3.51
CA LEU A 313 -16.64 -4.06 2.86
C LEU A 313 -17.29 -5.45 2.92
N GLY A 314 -17.69 -5.89 4.12
CA GLY A 314 -18.25 -7.22 4.37
C GLY A 314 -19.44 -7.56 3.47
N ALA A 315 -20.37 -6.63 3.29
CA ALA A 315 -21.53 -6.85 2.42
C ALA A 315 -21.13 -7.10 0.95
N ARG A 316 -20.12 -6.38 0.44
CA ARG A 316 -19.64 -6.54 -0.94
C ARG A 316 -18.90 -7.87 -1.12
N VAL A 317 -18.04 -8.23 -0.18
CA VAL A 317 -17.32 -9.52 -0.20
C VAL A 317 -18.30 -10.70 -0.10
N ALA A 318 -19.30 -10.62 0.80
CA ALA A 318 -20.34 -11.63 0.93
C ALA A 318 -21.14 -11.82 -0.38
N ARG A 319 -21.54 -10.71 -1.04
CA ARG A 319 -22.23 -10.76 -2.34
C ARG A 319 -21.36 -11.38 -3.43
N ALA A 320 -20.09 -11.00 -3.54
CA ALA A 320 -19.17 -11.55 -4.53
C ALA A 320 -18.94 -13.06 -4.34
N LEU A 321 -18.79 -13.51 -3.09
CA LEU A 321 -18.65 -14.95 -2.79
C LEU A 321 -19.94 -15.71 -3.10
N ARG A 322 -21.12 -15.13 -2.81
CA ARG A 322 -22.41 -15.72 -3.21
C ARG A 322 -22.57 -15.78 -4.73
N ALA A 323 -22.14 -14.74 -5.46
CA ALA A 323 -22.15 -14.72 -6.92
C ALA A 323 -21.21 -15.80 -7.52
N THR A 324 -20.13 -16.15 -6.81
CA THR A 324 -19.26 -17.29 -7.15
C THR A 324 -19.93 -18.65 -6.85
N GLY A 325 -21.12 -18.66 -6.25
CA GLY A 325 -21.88 -19.86 -5.89
C GLY A 325 -21.60 -20.39 -4.48
N CYS A 326 -20.90 -19.65 -3.62
CA CYS A 326 -20.75 -20.03 -2.21
C CYS A 326 -22.06 -19.86 -1.43
N ARG A 327 -22.25 -20.69 -0.40
CA ARG A 327 -23.34 -20.58 0.57
C ARG A 327 -22.85 -19.75 1.74
N VAL A 328 -23.16 -18.46 1.74
CA VAL A 328 -22.63 -17.51 2.72
C VAL A 328 -23.60 -17.36 3.90
N THR A 329 -23.10 -17.58 5.12
CA THR A 329 -23.76 -17.24 6.37
C THR A 329 -23.13 -15.97 6.93
N VAL A 330 -23.95 -14.96 7.22
CA VAL A 330 -23.51 -13.66 7.74
C VAL A 330 -23.70 -13.60 9.25
N VAL A 331 -22.70 -13.08 9.94
CA VAL A 331 -22.76 -12.75 11.37
C VAL A 331 -22.34 -11.31 11.55
N ASP A 332 -23.11 -10.55 12.32
CA ASP A 332 -22.81 -9.18 12.69
C ASP A 332 -23.38 -8.89 14.08
N THR A 333 -22.78 -7.91 14.77
CA THR A 333 -23.26 -7.39 16.05
C THR A 333 -24.37 -6.35 15.85
N ASP A 334 -24.39 -5.66 14.69
CA ASP A 334 -25.47 -4.76 14.30
C ASP A 334 -26.68 -5.56 13.79
N THR A 335 -27.79 -5.48 14.53
CA THR A 335 -29.04 -6.15 14.15
C THR A 335 -29.59 -5.65 12.82
N LEU A 336 -29.41 -4.37 12.48
CA LEU A 336 -29.87 -3.84 11.20
C LEU A 336 -29.04 -4.42 10.05
N ALA A 337 -27.74 -4.63 10.25
CA ALA A 337 -26.88 -5.30 9.26
C ALA A 337 -27.33 -6.75 9.02
N LEU A 338 -27.71 -7.48 10.07
CA LEU A 338 -28.29 -8.82 9.93
C LEU A 338 -29.62 -8.82 9.19
N VAL A 339 -30.54 -7.88 9.50
CA VAL A 339 -31.82 -7.75 8.78
C VAL A 339 -31.56 -7.49 7.29
N ARG A 340 -30.68 -6.55 6.95
CA ARG A 340 -30.32 -6.30 5.53
C ARG A 340 -29.75 -7.53 4.84
N ALA A 341 -28.87 -8.28 5.51
CA ALA A 341 -28.32 -9.51 4.97
C ALA A 341 -29.40 -10.58 4.73
N ALA A 342 -30.34 -10.75 5.66
CA ALA A 342 -31.44 -11.70 5.54
C ALA A 342 -32.39 -11.33 4.37
N GLU A 343 -32.76 -10.05 4.25
CA GLU A 343 -33.58 -9.53 3.14
C GLU A 343 -32.89 -9.70 1.78
N GLU A 344 -31.54 -9.67 1.75
CA GLU A 344 -30.77 -9.99 0.55
C GLU A 344 -30.66 -11.49 0.26
N GLY A 345 -31.19 -12.37 1.11
CA GLY A 345 -31.20 -13.82 0.94
C GLY A 345 -29.96 -14.54 1.49
N PHE A 346 -29.23 -13.95 2.44
CA PHE A 346 -28.18 -14.65 3.17
C PHE A 346 -28.75 -15.40 4.38
N ASP A 347 -28.16 -16.56 4.71
CA ASP A 347 -28.34 -17.15 6.04
C ASP A 347 -27.70 -16.21 7.07
N THR A 348 -28.32 -16.00 8.24
CA THR A 348 -27.78 -15.10 9.26
C THR A 348 -27.66 -15.77 10.63
N GLY A 349 -26.62 -15.42 11.40
CA GLY A 349 -26.45 -15.83 12.79
C GLY A 349 -26.20 -14.63 13.70
N ARG A 350 -26.75 -14.65 14.92
CA ARG A 350 -26.54 -13.58 15.92
C ARG A 350 -25.16 -13.62 16.58
N SER A 351 -24.47 -14.75 16.49
CA SER A 351 -23.10 -14.91 16.97
C SER A 351 -22.34 -15.92 16.12
N ALA A 352 -21.00 -15.78 16.06
CA ALA A 352 -20.13 -16.75 15.41
C ALA A 352 -20.28 -18.13 16.07
N HIS A 353 -20.39 -18.15 17.39
CA HIS A 353 -20.60 -19.35 18.21
C HIS A 353 -21.82 -20.17 17.79
N GLU A 354 -22.97 -19.51 17.57
CA GLU A 354 -24.18 -20.17 17.09
C GLU A 354 -24.02 -20.67 15.65
N ALA A 355 -23.48 -19.83 14.77
CA ALA A 355 -23.30 -20.16 13.36
C ALA A 355 -22.37 -21.37 13.17
N LEU A 356 -21.27 -21.44 13.92
CA LEU A 356 -20.28 -22.53 13.89
C LEU A 356 -20.81 -23.85 14.48
N ARG A 357 -21.82 -23.81 15.37
CA ARG A 357 -22.53 -25.03 15.80
C ARG A 357 -23.43 -25.61 14.72
N ARG A 358 -24.02 -24.75 13.88
CA ARG A 358 -25.02 -25.13 12.88
C ARG A 358 -24.40 -25.41 11.52
N THR A 359 -23.21 -24.88 11.27
CA THR A 359 -22.54 -24.96 9.97
C THR A 359 -21.09 -25.41 10.13
N ARG A 360 -20.54 -26.00 9.07
CA ARG A 360 -19.12 -26.32 8.96
C ARG A 360 -18.54 -25.54 7.78
N PRO A 361 -18.15 -24.28 7.96
CA PRO A 361 -17.57 -23.49 6.88
C PRO A 361 -16.19 -24.01 6.53
N PHE A 362 -15.83 -23.97 5.24
CA PHE A 362 -14.43 -24.20 4.86
C PHE A 362 -13.59 -22.92 4.93
N LEU A 363 -14.26 -21.78 4.93
CA LEU A 363 -13.68 -20.45 4.88
C LEU A 363 -14.45 -19.53 5.82
N VAL A 364 -13.71 -18.77 6.62
CA VAL A 364 -14.23 -17.69 7.46
C VAL A 364 -13.61 -16.38 6.99
N ILE A 365 -14.45 -15.40 6.69
CA ILE A 365 -14.07 -14.06 6.28
C ILE A 365 -14.20 -13.11 7.46
N GLY A 366 -13.15 -12.35 7.76
CA GLY A 366 -13.20 -11.23 8.70
C GLY A 366 -13.25 -9.89 7.97
N THR A 367 -14.17 -9.01 8.38
CA THR A 367 -14.26 -7.61 7.91
C THR A 367 -14.67 -6.64 9.03
N THR A 368 -14.32 -6.98 10.27
CA THR A 368 -14.81 -6.31 11.49
C THR A 368 -13.88 -5.19 11.95
N GLY A 369 -12.58 -5.34 11.72
CA GLY A 369 -11.56 -4.42 12.22
C GLY A 369 -11.21 -4.59 13.70
N GLU A 370 -11.79 -5.59 14.36
CA GLU A 370 -11.55 -6.00 15.75
C GLU A 370 -11.40 -7.54 15.79
N ASP A 371 -11.21 -8.14 16.97
CA ASP A 371 -11.17 -9.59 17.09
C ASP A 371 -12.51 -10.23 16.68
N ALA A 372 -12.54 -10.89 15.52
CA ALA A 372 -13.77 -11.40 14.92
C ALA A 372 -14.25 -12.72 15.55
N LEU A 373 -13.36 -13.46 16.21
CA LEU A 373 -13.64 -14.74 16.87
C LEU A 373 -13.06 -14.74 18.29
N THR A 374 -13.78 -15.36 19.22
CA THR A 374 -13.27 -15.64 20.58
C THR A 374 -12.55 -16.98 20.65
N GLU A 375 -11.81 -17.25 21.73
CA GLU A 375 -11.21 -18.58 21.98
C GLU A 375 -12.25 -19.71 21.95
N ALA A 376 -13.45 -19.46 22.48
CA ALA A 376 -14.55 -20.42 22.46
C ALA A 376 -15.06 -20.69 21.04
N ASP A 377 -15.01 -19.70 20.14
CA ASP A 377 -15.37 -19.87 18.73
C ASP A 377 -14.30 -20.61 17.94
N LEU A 378 -13.02 -20.33 18.22
CA LEU A 378 -11.89 -21.06 17.62
C LEU A 378 -12.00 -22.57 17.93
N ALA A 379 -12.44 -22.94 19.13
CA ALA A 379 -12.73 -24.32 19.51
C ALA A 379 -13.93 -24.95 18.78
N LEU A 380 -14.68 -24.23 17.96
CA LEU A 380 -15.75 -24.80 17.12
C LEU A 380 -15.37 -24.89 15.63
N LEU A 381 -14.23 -24.33 15.24
CA LEU A 381 -13.79 -24.35 13.86
C LEU A 381 -13.63 -25.78 13.33
N PRO A 382 -14.04 -26.03 12.06
CA PRO A 382 -13.71 -27.27 11.36
C PRO A 382 -12.20 -27.44 11.20
N ASP A 383 -11.74 -28.69 11.18
CA ASP A 383 -10.34 -28.97 10.88
C ASP A 383 -9.98 -28.53 9.45
N GLY A 384 -8.83 -27.88 9.30
CA GLY A 384 -8.33 -27.36 8.03
C GLY A 384 -9.06 -26.11 7.52
N VAL A 385 -9.87 -25.44 8.35
CA VAL A 385 -10.58 -24.22 7.94
C VAL A 385 -9.61 -23.12 7.51
N LEU A 386 -9.99 -22.37 6.49
CA LEU A 386 -9.27 -21.18 6.04
C LEU A 386 -9.84 -19.93 6.73
N LEU A 387 -8.97 -19.06 7.24
CA LEU A 387 -9.33 -17.79 7.85
C LEU A 387 -8.72 -16.66 7.01
N ALA A 388 -9.56 -15.77 6.49
CA ALA A 388 -9.16 -14.66 5.63
C ALA A 388 -9.58 -13.32 6.24
N GLY A 389 -8.62 -12.60 6.81
CA GLY A 389 -8.86 -11.26 7.36
C GLY A 389 -8.71 -10.19 6.29
N PHE A 390 -9.62 -9.23 6.24
CA PHE A 390 -9.52 -8.05 5.37
C PHE A 390 -9.50 -6.74 6.16
N ALA A 391 -9.42 -6.82 7.48
CA ALA A 391 -9.10 -5.72 8.36
C ALA A 391 -8.04 -6.15 9.39
N THR A 392 -7.30 -5.17 9.92
CA THR A 392 -6.03 -5.39 10.63
C THR A 392 -6.10 -6.27 11.88
N ARG A 393 -7.28 -6.47 12.49
CA ARG A 393 -7.42 -7.21 13.77
C ARG A 393 -8.37 -8.40 13.72
N ASP A 394 -8.90 -8.78 12.56
CA ASP A 394 -9.96 -9.79 12.45
C ASP A 394 -9.62 -11.14 13.14
N PHE A 395 -8.35 -11.56 13.11
CA PHE A 395 -7.91 -12.83 13.71
C PHE A 395 -6.66 -12.65 14.60
N SER A 396 -6.62 -11.56 15.36
CA SER A 396 -5.42 -11.16 16.12
C SER A 396 -5.04 -12.18 17.20
N LEU A 397 -6.02 -12.88 17.80
CA LEU A 397 -5.78 -14.04 18.70
C LEU A 397 -4.84 -15.12 18.11
N LEU A 398 -4.87 -15.32 16.79
CA LEU A 398 -4.00 -16.29 16.11
C LEU A 398 -2.67 -15.65 15.69
N SER A 399 -2.71 -14.49 15.02
CA SER A 399 -1.50 -13.84 14.52
C SER A 399 -0.56 -13.36 15.62
N GLU A 400 -1.09 -13.03 16.81
CA GLU A 400 -0.30 -12.64 17.98
C GLU A 400 0.13 -13.85 18.84
N GLY A 401 -0.15 -15.09 18.39
CA GLY A 401 0.28 -16.30 19.07
C GLY A 401 -0.39 -16.56 20.42
N ARG A 402 -1.57 -16.01 20.67
CA ARG A 402 -2.24 -16.05 21.98
C ARG A 402 -2.93 -17.38 22.28
N VAL A 403 -3.25 -18.16 21.24
CA VAL A 403 -4.11 -19.36 21.39
C VAL A 403 -3.49 -20.64 20.82
N ALA A 404 -2.67 -20.55 19.76
CA ALA A 404 -2.18 -21.74 19.06
C ALA A 404 -1.15 -22.52 19.88
N THR A 405 -1.24 -23.85 19.89
CA THR A 405 -0.27 -24.73 20.58
C THR A 405 0.96 -25.04 19.72
N LYS A 406 0.81 -24.93 18.40
CA LYS A 406 1.88 -25.08 17.40
C LYS A 406 1.55 -24.25 16.17
N THR A 407 2.57 -23.70 15.52
CA THR A 407 2.46 -23.07 14.21
C THR A 407 3.38 -23.75 13.20
N SER A 408 3.00 -23.66 11.92
CA SER A 408 3.82 -24.07 10.79
C SER A 408 3.56 -23.14 9.62
N ASP A 409 4.62 -22.52 9.12
CA ASP A 409 4.54 -21.63 7.96
C ASP A 409 4.19 -22.39 6.69
N LEU A 410 3.32 -21.81 5.88
CA LEU A 410 2.96 -22.26 4.55
C LEU A 410 3.45 -21.22 3.55
N PRO A 411 4.65 -21.40 2.96
CA PRO A 411 5.26 -20.41 2.07
C PRO A 411 4.29 -19.92 0.99
N GLY A 412 4.16 -18.60 0.86
CA GLY A 412 3.25 -17.96 -0.11
C GLY A 412 1.76 -17.97 0.26
N VAL A 413 1.33 -18.72 1.27
CA VAL A 413 -0.08 -18.89 1.66
C VAL A 413 -0.41 -18.24 3.00
N GLY A 414 0.38 -18.52 4.05
CA GLY A 414 0.12 -17.99 5.39
C GLY A 414 0.64 -18.92 6.49
N VAL A 415 -0.09 -19.02 7.61
CA VAL A 415 0.33 -19.81 8.78
C VAL A 415 -0.73 -20.83 9.16
N ARG A 416 -0.33 -22.09 9.32
CA ARG A 416 -1.19 -23.11 9.92
C ARG A 416 -1.01 -23.11 11.43
N HIS A 417 -2.11 -22.94 12.15
CA HIS A 417 -2.20 -22.98 13.61
C HIS A 417 -2.84 -24.30 14.05
N THR A 418 -2.18 -25.01 14.96
CA THR A 418 -2.81 -26.10 15.73
C THR A 418 -3.53 -25.49 16.93
N LEU A 419 -4.84 -25.67 16.98
CA LEU A 419 -5.71 -25.18 18.03
C LEU A 419 -5.73 -26.14 19.24
N PRO A 420 -6.14 -25.68 20.43
CA PRO A 420 -6.45 -26.56 21.54
C PRO A 420 -7.42 -27.69 21.11
N GLY A 421 -7.04 -28.93 21.40
CA GLY A 421 -7.78 -30.11 20.94
C GLY A 421 -7.33 -30.70 19.60
N GLY A 422 -6.25 -30.19 18.99
CA GLY A 422 -5.53 -30.84 17.89
C GLY A 422 -6.02 -30.54 16.48
N ARG A 423 -7.13 -29.81 16.32
CA ARG A 423 -7.59 -29.31 15.01
C ARG A 423 -6.67 -28.23 14.47
N SER A 424 -6.64 -28.10 13.16
CA SER A 424 -5.88 -27.10 12.44
C SER A 424 -6.76 -25.99 11.86
N ALA A 425 -6.26 -24.76 11.87
CA ALA A 425 -6.81 -23.63 11.13
C ALA A 425 -5.68 -22.95 10.35
N VAL A 426 -5.93 -22.55 9.11
CA VAL A 426 -4.96 -21.85 8.28
C VAL A 426 -5.35 -20.38 8.21
N LEU A 427 -4.55 -19.52 8.83
CA LEU A 427 -4.65 -18.07 8.68
C LEU A 427 -3.96 -17.70 7.36
N LEU A 428 -4.75 -17.22 6.40
CA LEU A 428 -4.24 -16.77 5.10
C LEU A 428 -3.54 -15.43 5.26
N GLY A 429 -2.36 -15.32 4.66
CA GLY A 429 -1.48 -14.18 4.85
C GLY A 429 -0.80 -14.19 6.22
N ASP A 430 -0.55 -13.00 6.76
CA ASP A 430 0.17 -12.78 8.01
C ASP A 430 -0.72 -12.19 9.12
N GLY A 431 -2.04 -12.36 9.01
CA GLY A 431 -3.02 -11.80 9.95
C GLY A 431 -3.38 -10.33 9.69
N ARG A 432 -2.75 -9.69 8.71
CA ARG A 432 -3.15 -8.36 8.21
C ARG A 432 -4.15 -8.49 7.07
N SER A 433 -4.42 -7.38 6.38
CA SER A 433 -5.37 -7.36 5.26
C SER A 433 -4.88 -8.23 4.10
N LEU A 434 -5.56 -9.35 3.87
CA LEU A 434 -5.14 -10.38 2.91
C LEU A 434 -5.00 -9.84 1.48
N ASN A 435 -5.83 -8.86 1.09
CA ASN A 435 -5.77 -8.28 -0.26
C ASN A 435 -4.44 -7.57 -0.57
N LEU A 436 -3.62 -7.29 0.44
CA LEU A 436 -2.30 -6.66 0.32
C LEU A 436 -1.16 -7.64 0.62
N TYR A 437 -1.44 -8.87 1.04
CA TYR A 437 -0.42 -9.86 1.35
C TYR A 437 0.16 -10.47 0.08
N THR A 438 1.43 -10.17 -0.20
CA THR A 438 2.19 -10.54 -1.40
C THR A 438 1.39 -10.30 -2.68
N TYR A 439 0.66 -9.17 -2.68
CA TYR A 439 -0.24 -8.78 -3.76
C TYR A 439 -0.24 -7.27 -3.96
N GLU A 440 -0.61 -6.84 -5.17
CA GLU A 440 -0.66 -5.42 -5.52
C GLU A 440 -1.91 -4.72 -4.96
N GLY A 441 -2.91 -5.50 -4.52
CA GLY A 441 -4.17 -4.97 -4.05
C GLY A 441 -5.04 -4.47 -5.20
N ILE A 442 -5.42 -3.20 -5.14
CA ILE A 442 -6.41 -2.60 -6.03
C ILE A 442 -5.75 -2.21 -7.37
N PRO A 443 -6.33 -2.57 -8.53
CA PRO A 443 -5.76 -2.19 -9.82
C PRO A 443 -5.66 -0.67 -9.97
N ASN A 444 -4.65 -0.18 -10.70
CA ASN A 444 -4.42 1.26 -10.88
C ASN A 444 -5.65 1.99 -11.45
N ARG A 445 -6.29 1.44 -12.49
CA ARG A 445 -7.54 1.98 -13.06
C ARG A 445 -8.72 1.94 -12.08
N GLY A 446 -8.80 0.92 -11.23
CA GLY A 446 -9.84 0.81 -10.21
C GLY A 446 -9.68 1.85 -9.10
N TYR A 447 -8.43 2.19 -8.74
CA TYR A 447 -8.16 3.18 -7.69
C TYR A 447 -7.93 4.61 -8.21
N ASP A 448 -7.97 4.81 -9.53
CA ASP A 448 -7.64 6.07 -10.19
C ASP A 448 -8.49 7.24 -9.69
N ALA A 449 -9.82 7.09 -9.74
CA ALA A 449 -10.75 8.12 -9.26
C ALA A 449 -10.51 8.51 -7.79
N TYR A 450 -10.18 7.53 -6.94
CA TYR A 450 -9.90 7.79 -5.53
C TYR A 450 -8.60 8.58 -5.35
N ARG A 451 -7.54 8.24 -6.09
CA ARG A 451 -6.29 9.00 -6.08
C ARG A 451 -6.47 10.40 -6.65
N ALA A 452 -7.22 10.54 -7.75
CA ALA A 452 -7.57 11.83 -8.32
C ALA A 452 -8.31 12.71 -7.31
N ALA A 453 -9.35 12.18 -6.67
CA ALA A 453 -10.07 12.88 -5.59
C ALA A 453 -9.17 13.26 -4.41
N THR A 454 -8.21 12.39 -4.04
CA THR A 454 -7.25 12.67 -2.97
C THR A 454 -6.36 13.85 -3.33
N LEU A 455 -5.90 13.94 -4.58
CA LEU A 455 -5.10 15.07 -5.08
C LEU A 455 -5.93 16.36 -5.16
N ILE A 456 -7.17 16.29 -5.64
CA ILE A 456 -8.09 17.44 -5.66
C ILE A 456 -8.32 17.97 -4.25
N ALA A 457 -8.59 17.08 -3.28
CA ALA A 457 -8.77 17.46 -1.88
C ALA A 457 -7.48 18.03 -1.26
N ALA A 458 -6.31 17.50 -1.61
CA ALA A 458 -5.01 18.04 -1.18
C ALA A 458 -4.79 19.46 -1.68
N LYS A 459 -5.01 19.70 -2.98
CA LYS A 459 -4.94 21.04 -3.58
C LYS A 459 -5.87 22.02 -2.89
N HIS A 460 -7.13 21.63 -2.67
CA HIS A 460 -8.08 22.47 -1.95
C HIS A 460 -7.58 22.78 -0.54
N LEU A 461 -7.17 21.77 0.22
CA LEU A 461 -6.71 21.93 1.59
C LEU A 461 -5.49 22.85 1.67
N CYS A 462 -4.51 22.72 0.77
CA CYS A 462 -3.34 23.60 0.75
C CYS A 462 -3.71 25.07 0.50
N ARG A 463 -4.75 25.34 -0.30
CA ARG A 463 -5.26 26.70 -0.55
C ARG A 463 -6.07 27.25 0.63
N SER A 464 -6.88 26.41 1.27
CA SER A 464 -7.89 26.86 2.25
C SER A 464 -7.49 26.64 3.71
N ALA A 465 -6.38 25.95 4.01
CA ALA A 465 -6.02 25.56 5.37
C ALA A 465 -5.88 26.73 6.36
N ALA A 466 -5.58 27.96 5.90
CA ALA A 466 -5.55 29.13 6.78
C ALA A 466 -6.94 29.59 7.28
N THR A 467 -8.00 29.16 6.59
CA THR A 467 -9.39 29.54 6.88
C THR A 467 -10.19 28.43 7.55
N LEU A 468 -9.69 27.20 7.53
CA LEU A 468 -10.34 26.05 8.17
C LEU A 468 -10.02 26.02 9.67
N THR A 469 -11.07 25.88 10.48
CA THR A 469 -10.89 25.65 11.92
C THR A 469 -10.25 24.29 12.18
N PRO A 470 -9.47 24.13 13.27
CA PRO A 470 -9.00 22.82 13.71
C PRO A 470 -10.14 21.82 13.89
N GLY A 471 -9.88 20.54 13.60
CA GLY A 471 -10.85 19.45 13.73
C GLY A 471 -11.17 18.75 12.41
N ILE A 472 -12.07 17.75 12.49
CA ILE A 472 -12.44 16.90 11.36
C ILE A 472 -13.57 17.56 10.55
N HIS A 473 -13.32 17.79 9.27
CA HIS A 473 -14.29 18.34 8.32
C HIS A 473 -14.88 17.21 7.47
N LEU A 474 -16.17 16.94 7.65
CA LEU A 474 -16.81 15.73 7.09
C LEU A 474 -17.29 15.87 5.64
N GLY A 475 -17.73 17.07 5.22
CA GLY A 475 -18.38 17.28 3.91
C GLY A 475 -17.52 17.92 2.83
N VAL A 476 -16.43 18.60 3.20
CA VAL A 476 -15.62 19.43 2.29
C VAL A 476 -15.10 18.63 1.09
N VAL A 477 -14.68 17.38 1.30
CA VAL A 477 -14.15 16.52 0.24
C VAL A 477 -15.20 16.27 -0.85
N ASP A 478 -16.44 15.99 -0.48
CA ASP A 478 -17.49 15.64 -1.45
C ASP A 478 -17.86 16.83 -2.33
N ASP A 479 -17.94 18.03 -1.75
CA ASP A 479 -18.24 19.25 -2.49
C ASP A 479 -17.10 19.59 -3.46
N VAL A 480 -15.87 19.58 -2.97
CA VAL A 480 -14.67 19.88 -3.77
C VAL A 480 -14.47 18.88 -4.92
N VAL A 481 -14.72 17.59 -4.68
CA VAL A 481 -14.62 16.55 -5.71
C VAL A 481 -15.70 16.71 -6.78
N ARG A 482 -16.92 17.08 -6.37
CA ARG A 482 -18.04 17.35 -7.28
C ARG A 482 -17.77 18.59 -8.13
N ASP A 483 -17.34 19.68 -7.50
CA ASP A 483 -17.05 20.96 -8.18
C ASP A 483 -15.88 20.84 -9.16
N ALA A 484 -14.93 19.93 -8.90
CA ALA A 484 -13.85 19.62 -9.83
C ALA A 484 -14.30 18.78 -11.05
N GLY A 485 -15.57 18.36 -11.11
CA GLY A 485 -16.12 17.57 -12.21
C GLY A 485 -15.58 16.14 -12.28
N LEU A 486 -15.09 15.57 -11.17
CA LEU A 486 -14.47 14.24 -11.18
C LEU A 486 -15.44 13.14 -11.61
N TYR A 487 -16.72 13.24 -11.20
CA TYR A 487 -17.71 12.22 -11.53
C TYR A 487 -18.07 12.21 -13.01
N ASP A 488 -18.16 13.39 -13.64
CA ASP A 488 -18.37 13.51 -15.08
C ASP A 488 -17.15 12.97 -15.83
N ALA A 489 -15.94 13.36 -15.42
CA ALA A 489 -14.70 12.83 -16.00
C ALA A 489 -14.61 11.30 -15.85
N TYR A 490 -15.02 10.74 -14.70
CA TYR A 490 -15.08 9.30 -14.49
C TYR A 490 -16.06 8.63 -15.45
N TYR A 491 -17.27 9.20 -15.58
CA TYR A 491 -18.29 8.70 -16.50
C TYR A 491 -17.77 8.70 -17.94
N ASP A 492 -17.24 9.82 -18.41
CA ASP A 492 -16.71 9.98 -19.77
C ASP A 492 -15.53 9.03 -20.05
N THR A 493 -14.70 8.76 -19.04
CA THR A 493 -13.49 7.93 -19.21
C THR A 493 -13.78 6.43 -19.19
N TYR A 494 -14.73 5.99 -18.37
CA TYR A 494 -14.91 4.56 -18.07
C TYR A 494 -16.28 3.98 -18.45
N LEU A 495 -17.31 4.82 -18.62
CA LEU A 495 -18.69 4.37 -18.74
C LEU A 495 -19.37 4.85 -20.03
N ALA A 496 -18.99 6.01 -20.56
CA ALA A 496 -19.56 6.53 -21.79
C ALA A 496 -19.12 5.67 -22.99
N ASP A 497 -20.07 5.28 -23.82
CA ASP A 497 -19.80 4.70 -25.14
C ASP A 497 -19.31 5.83 -26.04
N THR A 498 -18.00 6.01 -26.18
CA THR A 498 -17.46 6.92 -27.19
C THR A 498 -17.66 6.30 -28.57
N ALA A 499 -18.80 6.58 -29.20
CA ALA A 499 -18.93 6.38 -30.64
C ALA A 499 -17.90 7.30 -31.30
N GLU A 500 -16.90 6.73 -31.99
CA GLU A 500 -16.11 7.51 -32.92
C GLU A 500 -17.08 8.18 -33.90
N PRO A 501 -16.95 9.49 -34.16
CA PRO A 501 -17.73 10.10 -35.23
C PRO A 501 -17.42 9.31 -36.49
N ALA A 502 -18.45 8.69 -37.09
CA ALA A 502 -18.31 8.09 -38.41
C ALA A 502 -17.71 9.17 -39.31
N GLU A 503 -16.51 8.91 -39.85
CA GLU A 503 -15.97 9.70 -40.94
C GLU A 503 -17.04 9.75 -42.02
N THR A 504 -17.74 10.87 -42.11
CA THR A 504 -18.58 11.17 -43.26
C THR A 504 -17.60 11.31 -44.41
N GLY A 505 -17.38 10.20 -45.11
CA GLY A 505 -16.76 10.19 -46.42
C GLY A 505 -17.55 11.15 -47.29
N ALA A 506 -17.02 12.35 -47.46
CA ALA A 506 -17.38 13.20 -48.56
C ALA A 506 -16.90 12.46 -49.82
N GLU A 507 -17.77 11.65 -50.39
CA GLU A 507 -17.72 11.36 -51.81
C GLU A 507 -17.95 12.70 -52.53
N ASP A 508 -16.85 13.42 -52.79
CA ASP A 508 -16.83 14.44 -53.82
C ASP A 508 -17.07 13.74 -55.16
N GLY A 509 -18.29 13.89 -55.66
CA GLY A 509 -18.63 13.61 -57.04
C GLY A 509 -18.10 14.71 -57.97
N GLY A 510 -17.63 14.28 -59.15
CA GLY A 510 -17.24 15.13 -60.28
C GLY A 510 -15.72 15.28 -60.38
N ASP A 511 -15.04 15.01 -61.51
CA ASP A 511 -15.49 15.17 -62.89
C ASP A 511 -14.70 14.29 -63.86
N ALA A 512 -15.31 14.05 -65.01
CA ALA A 512 -14.78 13.32 -66.15
C ALA A 512 -13.56 14.00 -66.80
N HIS A 513 -12.71 13.23 -67.47
CA HIS A 513 -12.26 13.52 -68.85
C HIS A 513 -11.49 12.31 -69.45
N GLU A 514 -11.94 11.95 -70.66
CA GLU A 514 -11.30 11.22 -71.79
C GLU A 514 -10.03 10.36 -71.57
#